data_AF-A0A523QJW4-F1
#
_entry.id   AF-A0A523QJW4-F1
#
_cell.length_a   1.000
_cell.length_b   1.000
_cell.length_c   1.000
_cell.angle_alpha   90.00
_cell.angle_beta   90.00
_cell.angle_gamma   90.00
#
_symmetry.space_group_name_H-M   'P 1'
#
loop_
_entity.id
_entity.type
_entity.pdbx_description
1 polymer ?
#
loop_
_entity_poly.entity_id
_entity_poly.type
_entity_poly.pdbx_seq_one_letter_code
_entity_poly.pdbx_strand_id
1 'polypeptide(L)' 'MKKRVVEKSKINLLDLIPVRNIKWEKKEDGLIILFKPKFEHAFLKKYVLPRLKKPYYKIKLDHVGSFTWELCDG' A
#
# COMPACT_ATOMS: atom_id res chain seq x y z
N MET A 1 21.52 9.38 -30.49
CA MET A 1 20.64 9.90 -29.41
C MET A 1 21.35 9.75 -28.07
N LYS A 2 21.79 10.86 -27.45
CA LYS A 2 22.48 10.85 -26.14
C LYS A 2 21.45 10.66 -25.02
N LYS A 3 21.53 9.58 -24.25
CA LYS A 3 20.73 9.40 -23.03
C LYS A 3 21.22 10.42 -21.99
N ARG A 4 20.36 11.38 -21.59
CA ARG A 4 20.61 12.22 -20.41
C ARG A 4 20.60 11.32 -19.19
N VAL A 5 21.75 11.15 -18.54
CA VAL A 5 21.82 10.56 -17.20
C VAL A 5 21.39 11.67 -16.24
N VAL A 6 20.17 11.57 -15.73
CA VAL A 6 19.71 12.44 -14.65
C VAL A 6 20.44 11.98 -13.40
N GLU A 7 21.36 12.80 -12.88
CA GLU A 7 21.95 12.58 -11.57
C GLU A 7 20.82 12.57 -10.53
N LYS A 8 20.62 11.42 -9.88
CA LYS A 8 19.65 11.31 -8.80
C LYS A 8 20.16 12.14 -7.63
N SER A 9 19.50 13.24 -7.33
CA SER A 9 19.68 13.97 -6.09
C SER A 9 19.58 13.00 -4.91
N LYS A 10 20.50 13.08 -3.96
CA LYS A 10 20.43 12.29 -2.72
C LYS A 10 19.25 12.80 -1.91
N ILE A 11 18.12 12.10 -1.96
CA ILE A 11 16.93 12.41 -1.18
C ILE A 11 17.19 11.97 0.26
N ASN A 12 16.97 12.88 1.21
CA ASN A 12 17.06 12.56 2.63
C ASN A 12 15.81 11.79 3.06
N LEU A 13 15.99 10.56 3.53
CA LEU A 13 14.88 9.64 3.84
C LEU A 13 14.11 10.04 5.11
N LEU A 14 14.74 10.82 5.99
CA LEU A 14 14.14 11.26 7.26
C LEU A 14 13.10 12.38 7.07
N ASP A 15 13.21 13.12 5.96
CA ASP A 15 12.29 14.20 5.62
C ASP A 15 11.04 13.68 4.86
N LEU A 16 10.98 12.38 4.57
CA LEU A 16 9.90 11.77 3.80
C LEU A 16 8.80 11.26 4.71
N ILE A 17 7.57 11.64 4.40
CA ILE A 17 6.38 11.12 5.06
C ILE A 17 5.89 9.90 4.26
N PRO A 18 5.59 8.77 4.92
CA PRO A 18 5.10 7.58 4.24
C PRO A 18 3.67 7.79 3.73
N VAL A 19 3.47 7.54 2.43
CA VAL A 19 2.16 7.60 1.78
C VAL A 19 1.49 6.22 1.77
N ARG A 20 0.22 6.15 2.15
CA ARG A 20 -0.59 4.92 2.05
C ARG A 20 -0.89 4.58 0.59
N ASN A 21 -0.23 3.56 0.05
CA ASN A 21 -0.47 3.06 -1.32
C ASN A 21 -1.34 1.79 -1.38
N ILE A 22 -1.92 1.39 -0.25
CA ILE A 22 -2.73 0.17 -0.16
C ILE A 22 -4.14 0.56 0.28
N LYS A 23 -5.15 -0.11 -0.29
CA LYS A 23 -6.53 0.05 0.17
C LYS A 23 -6.64 -0.44 1.60
N TRP A 24 -7.26 0.36 2.46
CA TRP A 24 -7.47 0.03 3.87
C TRP A 24 -8.85 0.48 4.30
N GLU A 25 -9.35 -0.10 5.39
CA GLU A 25 -10.63 0.25 6.01
C GLU A 25 -10.43 0.31 7.53
N LYS A 26 -11.04 1.32 8.17
CA LYS A 26 -11.08 1.44 9.62
C LYS A 26 -12.36 0.79 10.13
N LYS A 27 -12.24 -0.15 11.07
CA LYS A 27 -13.39 -0.69 11.79
C LYS A 27 -13.88 0.28 12.86
N GLU A 28 -15.13 0.11 13.28
CA GLU A 28 -15.75 0.86 14.39
C GLU A 28 -14.95 0.74 15.71
N ASP A 29 -14.25 -0.38 15.89
CA ASP A 29 -13.37 -0.66 17.03
C ASP A 29 -12.01 0.07 16.97
N GLY A 30 -11.76 0.88 15.94
CA GLY A 30 -10.52 1.62 15.74
C GLY A 30 -9.39 0.81 15.07
N LEU A 31 -9.58 -0.49 14.85
CA LEU A 31 -8.60 -1.35 14.17
C LEU A 31 -8.63 -1.18 12.65
N ILE A 32 -7.46 -1.22 12.02
CA ILE A 32 -7.30 -1.04 10.57
C ILE A 32 -7.13 -2.38 9.87
N ILE A 33 -7.83 -2.53 8.74
CA ILE A 33 -7.73 -3.69 7.86
C ILE A 33 -7.12 -3.27 6.54
N LEU A 34 -5.98 -3.85 6.19
CA LEU A 34 -5.34 -3.67 4.90
C LEU A 34 -5.85 -4.71 3.90
N PHE A 35 -6.04 -4.28 2.65
CA PHE A 35 -6.46 -5.14 1.54
C PHE A 35 -5.30 -5.31 0.56
N LYS A 36 -4.51 -6.39 0.73
CA LYS A 36 -3.44 -6.74 -0.21
C LYS A 36 -3.98 -7.64 -1.32
N PRO A 37 -3.89 -7.26 -2.61
CA PRO A 37 -4.32 -8.14 -3.70
C PRO A 37 -3.48 -9.42 -3.70
N LYS A 38 -4.11 -10.58 -3.92
CA LYS A 38 -3.38 -11.86 -3.97
C LYS A 38 -2.42 -11.96 -5.16
N PHE A 39 -2.73 -11.23 -6.23
CA PHE A 39 -1.96 -11.21 -7.45
C PHE A 39 -1.44 -9.80 -7.68
N GLU A 40 -0.12 -9.65 -7.70
CA GLU A 40 0.55 -8.38 -7.98
C GLU A 40 0.73 -8.16 -9.49
N HIS A 41 0.77 -9.24 -10.28
CA HIS A 41 0.95 -9.18 -11.74
C HIS A 41 -0.24 -8.51 -12.44
N ALA A 42 0.02 -7.49 -13.28
CA ALA A 42 -1.01 -6.64 -13.88
C ALA A 42 -2.07 -7.40 -14.69
N PHE A 43 -1.66 -8.45 -15.43
CA PHE A 43 -2.60 -9.29 -16.18
C PHE A 43 -3.52 -10.11 -15.26
N LEU A 44 -2.97 -10.74 -14.23
CA LEU A 44 -3.76 -11.51 -13.26
C LEU A 44 -4.67 -10.58 -12.44
N LYS A 45 -4.21 -9.36 -12.17
CA LYS A 45 -5.01 -8.32 -11.51
C LYS A 45 -6.22 -7.87 -12.34
N LYS A 46 -6.12 -7.85 -13.65
CA LYS A 46 -7.23 -7.41 -14.52
C LYS A 46 -8.23 -8.53 -14.83
N TYR A 47 -7.74 -9.75 -15.08
CA TYR A 47 -8.60 -10.84 -15.59
C TYR A 47 -8.98 -11.87 -14.53
N VAL A 48 -8.09 -12.16 -13.58
CA VAL A 48 -8.28 -13.23 -12.60
C VAL A 48 -8.87 -12.69 -11.30
N LEU A 49 -8.33 -11.59 -10.78
CA LEU A 49 -8.83 -10.93 -9.56
C LEU A 49 -10.35 -10.69 -9.51
N PRO A 50 -11.03 -10.16 -10.54
CA PRO A 50 -12.48 -9.95 -10.49
C PRO A 50 -13.30 -11.25 -10.48
N ARG A 51 -12.72 -12.38 -10.87
CA ARG A 51 -13.37 -13.70 -10.87
C ARG A 51 -13.19 -14.45 -9.55
N LEU A 52 -12.34 -13.96 -8.64
CA LEU A 52 -12.14 -14.59 -7.34
C LEU A 52 -13.19 -14.14 -6.33
N LYS A 53 -13.77 -15.11 -5.59
CA LYS A 53 -14.63 -14.82 -4.43
C LYS A 53 -13.94 -14.00 -3.33
N LYS A 54 -12.61 -14.14 -3.19
CA LYS A 54 -11.78 -13.42 -2.20
C LYS A 54 -10.52 -12.86 -2.87
N PRO A 55 -10.62 -11.69 -3.54
CA PRO A 55 -9.53 -11.11 -4.32
C PRO A 55 -8.38 -10.54 -3.47
N TYR A 56 -8.68 -10.14 -2.24
CA TYR A 56 -7.72 -9.48 -1.34
C TYR A 56 -7.47 -10.33 -0.10
N TYR A 57 -6.22 -10.35 0.37
CA TYR A 57 -5.87 -10.71 1.72
C TYR A 57 -6.28 -9.57 2.64
N LYS A 58 -7.09 -9.89 3.66
CA LYS A 58 -7.45 -8.97 4.73
C LYS A 58 -6.45 -9.13 5.85
N ILE A 59 -5.57 -8.15 6.01
CA ILE A 59 -4.58 -8.12 7.09
C ILE A 59 -5.14 -7.19 8.16
N LYS A 60 -5.45 -7.75 9.33
CA LYS A 60 -5.87 -6.95 10.48
C LYS A 60 -4.62 -6.46 11.19
N LEU A 61 -4.52 -5.16 11.40
CA LEU A 61 -3.47 -4.57 12.21
C LEU A 61 -3.90 -4.58 13.68
N ASP A 62 -2.94 -4.76 14.57
CA ASP A 62 -3.14 -4.57 16.01
C ASP A 62 -3.31 -3.08 16.33
N HIS A 63 -3.59 -2.74 17.58
CA HIS A 63 -3.76 -1.35 18.01
C HIS A 63 -2.56 -0.45 17.66
N VAL A 64 -1.34 -0.94 17.92
CA VAL A 64 -0.10 -0.21 17.60
C VAL A 64 0.06 -0.03 16.10
N GLY A 65 -0.14 -1.11 15.32
CA GLY A 65 -0.03 -1.05 13.86
C GLY A 65 -1.07 -0.14 13.22
N SER A 66 -2.29 -0.13 13.78
CA SER A 66 -3.37 0.75 13.35
C SER A 66 -3.01 2.21 13.62
N PHE A 67 -2.53 2.52 14.83
CA PHE A 67 -2.06 3.87 15.18
C PHE A 67 -0.94 4.36 14.26
N THR A 68 0.09 3.54 14.03
CA THR A 68 1.18 3.90 13.11
C THR A 68 0.67 4.12 11.69
N TRP A 69 -0.29 3.31 11.23
CA TRP A 69 -0.87 3.48 9.90
C TRP A 69 -1.65 4.80 9.76
N GLU A 70 -2.31 5.27 10.82
CA GLU A 70 -2.97 6.59 10.85
C GLU A 70 -1.98 7.77 10.81
N LEU A 71 -0.73 7.56 11.20
CA LEU A 71 0.31 8.59 11.07
C LEU A 71 0.91 8.69 9.66
N CYS A 72 0.69 7.67 8.81
CA CYS A 72 1.14 7.66 7.42
C CYS A 72 0.23 8.52 6.50
N ASP A 73 0.14 9.84 6.71
CA ASP A 73 -0.82 10.68 5.97
C ASP A 73 -0.26 11.38 4.71
N GLY A 74 1.06 11.27 4.46
CA GLY A 74 1.72 11.86 3.29
C GLY A 74 2.08 13.33 3.45
#